data_AF-A0AAV6A3E0-F1
#
_entry.id   AF-A0AAV6A3E0-F1
#
_cell.length_a   1.000
_cell.length_b   1.000
_cell.length_c   1.000
_cell.angle_alpha   90.00
_cell.angle_beta   90.00
_cell.angle_gamma   90.00
#
_symmetry.space_group_name_H-M   'P 1'
#
loop_
_entity.id
_entity.type
_entity.pdbx_description
1 polymer ?
#
loop_
_entity_poly.entity_id
_entity_poly.type
_entity_poly.pdbx_seq_one_letter_code
_entity_poly.pdbx_strand_id
1 'polypeptide(L)' 'MELEKWLLRHNFTQAPAGKTSHRQFVLGSCKVTVPGHGPKDLSKKHLGMILRLLESVGFDRATVRREWGDV' A
#
# COMPACT_ATOMS: atom_id res chain seq x y z
N MET A 1 -2.58 8.72 3.66
CA MET A 1 -3.78 8.45 4.46
C MET A 1 -4.82 7.58 3.76
N GLU A 2 -5.10 7.75 2.45
CA GLU A 2 -6.04 6.85 1.72
C GLU A 2 -5.52 5.41 1.62
N LEU A 3 -4.28 5.23 1.14
CA LEU A 3 -3.64 3.92 1.00
C LEU A 3 -3.49 3.17 2.33
N GLU A 4 -3.10 3.88 3.39
CA GLU A 4 -2.90 3.29 4.73
C GLU A 4 -4.23 2.77 5.29
N LYS A 5 -5.31 3.55 5.16
CA LYS A 5 -6.66 3.13 5.57
C LYS A 5 -7.15 1.95 4.73
N TRP A 6 -6.84 1.93 3.43
CA TRP A 6 -7.16 0.79 2.58
C TRP A 6 -6.43 -0.47 3.04
N LEU A 7 -5.12 -0.39 3.28
CA LEU A 7 -4.32 -1.51 3.77
C LEU A 7 -4.87 -2.05 5.09
N LEU A 8 -5.17 -1.17 6.05
CA LEU A 8 -5.76 -1.57 7.34
C LEU A 8 -7.15 -2.23 7.19
N ARG A 9 -7.98 -1.78 6.24
CA ARG A 9 -9.28 -2.40 5.93
C ARG A 9 -9.15 -3.79 5.31
N HIS A 10 -8.06 -4.04 4.57
CA HIS A 10 -7.78 -5.29 3.88
C HIS A 10 -6.85 -6.21 4.67
N ASN A 11 -6.95 -6.19 6.01
CA ASN A 11 -6.22 -7.04 6.96
C ASN A 11 -4.69 -6.88 6.97
N PHE A 12 -4.14 -5.83 6.36
CA PHE A 12 -2.73 -5.54 6.56
C PHE A 12 -2.52 -4.97 7.95
N THR A 13 -1.46 -5.44 8.63
CA THR A 13 -1.05 -4.89 9.91
C THR A 13 0.12 -3.94 9.72
N GLN A 14 0.10 -2.83 10.46
CA GLN A 14 1.23 -1.91 10.45
C GLN A 14 2.40 -2.55 11.21
N ALA A 15 3.53 -2.74 10.53
CA ALA A 15 4.76 -3.18 11.16
C ALA A 15 5.35 -2.05 12.02
N PRO A 16 6.16 -2.36 13.05
CA PRO A 16 6.80 -1.36 13.89
C PRO A 16 7.52 -0.30 13.04
N ALA A 17 7.21 0.97 13.30
CA ALA A 17 7.86 2.06 12.59
C ALA A 17 9.36 2.05 12.92
N GLY A 18 10.21 1.87 11.90
CA GLY A 18 11.65 2.04 12.04
C GLY A 18 12.05 3.52 12.11
N LYS A 19 13.35 3.81 12.11
CA LYS A 19 13.91 5.18 12.11
C LYS A 19 13.59 6.00 10.84
N THR A 20 12.98 5.40 9.84
CA THR A 20 12.62 6.05 8.57
C THR A 20 11.19 6.58 8.64
N SER A 21 10.92 7.74 8.05
CA SER A 21 9.55 8.27 7.88
C SER A 21 8.59 7.33 7.14
N HIS A 22 9.05 6.20 6.59
CA HIS A 22 8.21 5.23 5.88
C HIS A 22 7.47 4.31 6.86
N ARG A 23 6.19 4.09 6.58
CA ARG A 23 5.34 3.12 7.29
C ARG A 23 5.30 1.82 6.49
N GLN A 24 5.40 0.70 7.17
CA GLN A 24 5.33 -0.62 6.54
C GLN A 24 4.05 -1.32 6.97
N PHE A 25 3.40 -1.98 6.01
CA PHE A 25 2.18 -2.76 6.19
C PHE A 25 2.43 -4.18 5.69
N VAL A 26 2.03 -5.19 6.46
CA VAL A 26 2.29 -6.59 6.15
C VAL A 26 1.02 -7.43 6.14
N LEU A 27 0.94 -8.39 5.22
CA LEU A 27 -0.11 -9.41 5.13
C LEU A 27 0.54 -10.71 4.64
N GLY A 28 0.72 -11.69 5.52
CA GLY A 28 1.45 -12.93 5.19
C GLY A 28 2.87 -12.63 4.70
N SER A 29 3.20 -13.06 3.48
CA SER A 29 4.48 -12.77 2.81
C SER A 29 4.52 -11.41 2.10
N CYS A 30 3.39 -10.70 1.98
CA CYS A 30 3.34 -9.38 1.35
C CYS A 30 3.80 -8.29 2.31
N LYS A 31 4.73 -7.45 1.87
CA LYS A 31 5.15 -6.23 2.58
C LYS A 31 5.00 -5.01 1.67
N VAL A 32 4.17 -4.08 2.08
CA VAL A 32 3.94 -2.80 1.41
C VAL A 32 4.63 -1.70 2.22
N THR A 33 5.44 -0.89 1.56
CA THR A 33 6.08 0.28 2.19
C THR A 33 5.43 1.55 1.66
N VAL A 34 4.86 2.34 2.57
CA VAL A 34 4.21 3.62 2.28
C VAL A 34 5.13 4.74 2.78
N PRO A 35 5.61 5.63 1.90
CA PRO A 35 6.43 6.76 2.33
C PRO A 35 5.60 7.72 3.21
N GLY A 36 6.19 8.21 4.31
CA GLY A 36 5.51 9.11 5.25
C GLY A 36 5.21 10.50 4.72
N HIS A 37 5.84 10.90 3.60
CA HIS A 37 5.55 12.15 2.89
C HIS A 37 4.27 12.04 2.02
N GLY A 38 3.22 11.40 2.53
CA GLY A 38 1.88 11.40 1.95
C GLY A 38 1.75 10.88 0.50
N PRO A 39 0.51 10.75 0.01
CA PRO A 39 0.25 10.26 -1.34
C PRO A 39 0.61 11.25 -2.46
N LYS A 40 0.87 12.54 -2.15
CA LYS A 40 1.28 13.55 -3.14
C LYS A 40 2.60 13.22 -3.85
N ASP A 41 3.44 12.36 -3.25
CA ASP A 41 4.71 11.91 -3.81
C ASP A 41 4.77 10.39 -4.11
N LEU A 42 3.63 9.69 -4.04
CA LEU A 42 3.54 8.31 -4.56
C LEU A 42 3.58 8.38 -6.09
N SER A 43 4.81 8.42 -6.64
CA SER A 43 5.01 8.36 -8.08
C SER A 43 4.26 7.17 -8.68
N LYS A 44 3.81 7.31 -9.94
CA LYS A 44 3.14 6.23 -10.70
C LYS A 44 3.92 4.90 -10.65
N LYS A 45 5.25 4.97 -10.53
CA LYS A 45 6.14 3.82 -10.35
C LYS A 45 5.91 3.11 -9.02
N HIS A 46 5.85 3.85 -7.92
CA HIS A 46 5.60 3.29 -6.59
C HIS A 46 4.21 2.65 -6.52
N LEU A 47 3.18 3.33 -7.06
CA LEU A 47 1.84 2.75 -7.16
C LEU A 47 1.85 1.44 -7.95
N GLY A 48 2.53 1.41 -9.10
CA GLY A 48 2.69 0.20 -9.90
C GLY A 48 3.39 -0.95 -9.17
N MET A 49 4.39 -0.65 -8.34
CA MET A 49 5.05 -1.66 -7.49
C MET A 49 4.09 -2.24 -6.45
N ILE A 50 3.29 -1.40 -5.79
CA ILE A 50 2.34 -1.86 -4.77
C ILE A 50 1.24 -2.71 -5.43
N LEU A 51 0.69 -2.26 -6.56
CA LEU A 51 -0.31 -3.04 -7.30
C LEU A 51 0.21 -4.42 -7.70
N ARG A 52 1.46 -4.52 -8.15
CA ARG A 52 2.09 -5.80 -8.51
C ARG A 52 2.29 -6.71 -7.29
N LEU A 53 2.62 -6.15 -6.13
CA LEU A 53 2.73 -6.90 -4.88
C LEU A 53 1.37 -7.42 -4.43
N LEU A 54 0.33 -6.61 -4.50
CA LEU A 54 -1.03 -7.00 -4.17
C LEU A 54 -1.56 -8.10 -5.11
N GLU A 55 -1.29 -7.98 -6.40
CA GLU A 55 -1.61 -9.02 -7.39
C GLU A 55 -0.93 -10.35 -7.05
N SER A 56 0.33 -10.32 -6.58
CA SER A 56 1.05 -11.55 -6.20
C SER A 56 0.46 -12.27 -4.98
N VAL A 57 -0.39 -11.61 -4.19
CA VAL A 57 -1.08 -12.21 -3.04
C VAL A 57 -2.58 -12.34 -3.24
N GLY A 58 -3.04 -12.23 -4.49
CA GLY A 58 -4.40 -12.57 -4.90
C GLY A 58 -5.38 -11.41 -4.97
N PHE A 59 -4.94 -10.16 -4.80
CA PHE A 59 -5.81 -9.01 -5.03
C PHE A 59 -5.94 -8.70 -6.51
N ASP A 60 -7.16 -8.47 -6.97
CA ASP A 60 -7.42 -8.04 -8.34
C ASP A 60 -6.99 -6.58 -8.56
N ARG A 61 -6.10 -6.37 -9.52
CA ARG A 61 -5.53 -5.07 -9.84
C ARG A 61 -6.59 -4.05 -10.27
N ALA A 62 -7.64 -4.48 -10.98
CA ALA A 62 -8.70 -3.57 -11.44
C ALA A 62 -9.55 -3.08 -10.26
N THR A 63 -9.86 -3.97 -9.32
CA THR A 63 -10.56 -3.67 -8.07
C THR A 63 -9.76 -2.71 -7.21
N VAL A 64 -8.47 -2.99 -6.98
CA VAL A 64 -7.59 -2.11 -6.21
C VAL A 64 -7.48 -0.73 -6.87
N ARG A 65 -7.34 -0.65 -8.20
CA ARG A 65 -7.31 0.65 -8.91
C ARG A 65 -8.62 1.41 -8.83
N ARG A 66 -9.77 0.75 -8.76
CA ARG A 66 -11.07 1.40 -8.59
C ARG A 66 -11.22 1.95 -7.18
N GLU A 67 -10.84 1.16 -6.18
CA GLU A 67 -10.90 1.56 -4.77
C GLU A 67 -9.84 2.59 -4.38
N TRP A 68 -8.73 2.68 -5.12
CA TRP A 68 -7.65 3.67 -4.94
C TRP A 68 -7.68 4.85 -5.90
N GLY A 69 -8.42 4.74 -7.02
CA GLY A 69 -8.39 5.69 -8.13
C GLY A 69 -9.50 6.74 -8.09
N ASP A 70 -10.37 6.67 -7.08
CA ASP A 70 -11.41 7.67 -6.79
C ASP A 70 -10.90 8.72 -5.76
N VAL A 71 -9.64 9.15 -5.94
CA VAL A 71 -9.00 10.25 -5.18
C VAL A 71 -8.29 11.23 -6.09
#